data_AF-A0A926IIU3-F1
#
_entry.id   AF-A0A926IIU3-F1
#
_cell.length_a   1.000
_cell.length_b   1.000
_cell.length_c   1.000
_cell.angle_alpha   90.00
_cell.angle_beta   90.00
_cell.angle_gamma   90.00
#
_symmetry.space_group_name_H-M   'P 1'
#
loop_
_entity.id
_entity.type
_entity.pdbx_description
1 polymer ?
#
loop_
_entity_poly.entity_id
_entity_poly.type
_entity_poly.pdbx_seq_one_letter_code
_entity_poly.pdbx_strand_id
1 'polypeptide(L)'
;MPDFATEIKKIVLDTIENEKLSDIVYATYNGSGLVLDGKPVPVDADMIDIPASLLTISGLLSMDISEGFEIVAKDGQGEEITIESIKLTDVPVTIKTGLTAGDRVAVIQKKGAQKYSIIDRV
;
A
#
# COMPACT_ATOMS: atom_id res chain seq x y z
N MET A 1 7.66 -14.20 35.62
CA MET A 1 6.35 -13.56 35.36
C MET A 1 6.43 -12.15 35.90
N PRO A 2 6.11 -11.11 35.11
CA PRO A 2 5.97 -9.75 35.65
C PRO A 2 4.90 -9.73 36.74
N ASP A 3 5.07 -8.88 37.76
CA ASP A 3 4.07 -8.76 38.82
C ASP A 3 2.83 -7.99 38.33
N PHE A 4 1.72 -8.13 39.07
CA PHE A 4 0.46 -7.50 38.72
C PHE A 4 0.56 -5.97 38.61
N ALA A 5 1.40 -5.34 39.45
CA ALA A 5 1.62 -3.91 39.42
C ALA A 5 2.35 -3.46 38.14
N THR A 6 3.26 -4.27 37.62
CA THR A 6 3.99 -4.03 36.38
C THR A 6 3.05 -4.09 35.18
N GLU A 7 2.14 -5.06 35.13
CA GLU A 7 1.13 -5.15 34.07
C GLU A 7 0.13 -3.97 34.14
N ILE A 8 -0.33 -3.57 35.33
CA ILE A 8 -1.19 -2.39 35.49
C ILE A 8 -0.49 -1.12 34.99
N LYS A 9 0.77 -0.92 35.37
CA LYS A 9 1.54 0.26 34.93
C LYS A 9 1.65 0.31 33.41
N LYS A 10 1.83 -0.84 32.77
CA LYS A 10 1.87 -0.94 31.31
C LYS A 10 0.53 -0.57 30.68
N ILE A 11 -0.58 -1.12 31.18
CA ILE A 11 -1.94 -0.78 30.69
C ILE A 11 -2.24 0.72 30.86
N VAL A 12 -1.88 1.30 32.00
CA VAL A 12 -2.08 2.73 32.27
C VAL A 12 -1.23 3.59 31.32
N LEU A 13 0.02 3.21 31.10
CA LEU A 13 0.90 3.89 30.15
C LEU A 13 0.31 3.84 28.73
N ASP A 14 -0.10 2.66 28.27
CA ASP A 14 -0.72 2.47 26.96
C ASP A 14 -2.01 3.30 26.83
N THR A 15 -2.80 3.40 27.91
CA THR A 15 -4.03 4.21 27.94
C THR A 15 -3.72 5.69 27.80
N ILE A 16 -2.78 6.21 28.58
CA ILE A 16 -2.36 7.62 28.53
C ILE A 16 -1.78 7.96 27.15
N GLU A 17 -0.99 7.07 26.56
CA GLU A 17 -0.45 7.27 25.22
C GLU A 17 -1.54 7.30 24.14
N ASN A 18 -2.58 6.50 24.28
CA ASN A 18 -3.73 6.46 23.35
C ASN A 18 -4.69 7.66 23.51
N GLU A 19 -4.69 8.35 24.66
CA GLU A 19 -5.51 9.55 24.90
C GLU A 19 -4.86 10.85 24.41
N LYS A 20 -3.57 10.81 24.01
CA LYS A 20 -2.88 11.99 23.46
C LYS A 20 -3.62 12.52 22.23
N LEU A 21 -3.47 13.83 21.99
CA LEU A 21 -3.98 14.47 20.78
C LEU A 21 -3.38 13.75 19.56
N SER A 22 -4.24 13.53 18.55
CA SER A 22 -3.86 12.87 17.30
C SER A 22 -2.84 13.74 16.54
N ASP A 23 -1.56 13.47 16.77
CA ASP A 23 -0.46 14.05 15.98
C ASP A 23 -0.16 13.16 14.76
N ILE A 24 0.45 13.77 13.74
CA ILE A 24 1.02 13.04 12.62
C ILE A 24 2.26 12.31 13.12
N VAL A 25 2.29 10.99 12.93
CA VAL A 25 3.44 10.13 13.18
C VAL A 25 3.90 9.50 11.87
N TYR A 26 5.15 9.04 11.84
CA TYR A 26 5.71 8.36 10.68
C TYR A 26 5.81 6.86 10.94
N ALA A 27 5.67 6.09 9.87
CA ALA A 27 5.73 4.64 9.93
C ALA A 27 6.30 4.06 8.64
N THR A 28 6.70 2.79 8.72
CA THR A 28 7.08 1.98 7.56
C THR A 28 6.02 0.91 7.33
N TYR A 29 5.47 0.86 6.11
CA TYR A 29 4.59 -0.21 5.68
C TYR A 29 5.39 -1.48 5.39
N ASN A 30 5.05 -2.61 5.98
CA ASN A 30 5.80 -3.86 5.82
C ASN A 30 5.12 -4.88 4.87
N GLY A 31 4.02 -4.49 4.22
CA GLY A 31 3.21 -5.36 3.36
C GLY A 31 1.99 -5.98 4.03
N SER A 32 1.95 -6.05 5.37
CA SER A 32 0.82 -6.59 6.15
C SER A 32 0.40 -5.71 7.33
N GLY A 33 1.04 -4.55 7.51
CA GLY A 33 0.85 -3.68 8.66
C GLY A 33 1.80 -2.47 8.66
N LEU A 34 1.82 -1.73 9.76
CA LEU A 34 2.65 -0.54 9.96
C LEU A 34 3.58 -0.70 11.16
N VAL A 35 4.87 -0.41 10.95
CA VAL A 35 5.82 -0.23 12.05
C VAL A 35 5.95 1.26 12.31
N LEU A 36 5.37 1.75 13.40
CA LEU A 36 5.45 3.16 13.78
C LEU A 36 6.85 3.49 14.30
N ASP A 37 7.34 4.70 14.00
CA ASP A 37 8.61 5.17 14.53
C ASP A 37 8.60 5.17 16.07
N GLY A 38 9.61 4.56 16.67
CA GLY A 38 9.72 4.45 18.12
C GLY A 38 8.84 3.36 18.76
N LYS A 39 8.00 2.64 18.01
CA LYS A 39 7.26 1.46 18.49
C LYS A 39 7.71 0.19 17.75
N PRO A 40 8.31 -0.80 18.46
CA PRO A 40 8.83 -2.00 17.81
C PRO A 40 7.74 -3.01 17.40
N VAL A 41 6.54 -2.89 17.97
CA VAL A 41 5.42 -3.79 17.68
C VAL A 41 4.66 -3.25 16.45
N PRO A 42 4.55 -4.04 15.37
CA PRO A 42 3.77 -3.65 14.20
C PRO A 42 2.28 -3.57 14.55
N VAL A 43 1.60 -2.61 13.93
CA VAL A 43 0.14 -2.51 13.90
C VAL A 43 -0.39 -3.36 12.75
N ASP A 44 -1.38 -4.21 13.03
CA ASP A 44 -1.99 -5.09 12.04
C ASP A 44 -2.87 -4.35 11.04
N ALA A 45 -2.97 -4.86 9.81
CA ALA A 45 -3.70 -4.22 8.70
C ALA A 45 -5.20 -3.97 8.99
N ASP A 46 -5.84 -4.77 9.86
CA ASP A 46 -7.24 -4.57 10.26
C ASP A 46 -7.45 -3.35 11.16
N MET A 47 -6.37 -2.83 11.75
CA MET A 47 -6.34 -1.61 12.55
C MET A 47 -5.89 -0.39 11.73
N ILE A 48 -5.69 -0.54 10.42
CA ILE A 48 -5.14 0.49 9.54
C ILE A 48 -6.13 0.81 8.42
N ASP A 49 -6.54 2.07 8.33
CA ASP A 49 -7.27 2.60 7.20
C ASP A 49 -6.28 3.08 6.12
N ILE A 50 -6.25 2.39 4.98
CA ILE A 50 -5.42 2.73 3.81
C ILE A 50 -6.29 3.50 2.80
N PRO A 51 -5.90 4.72 2.39
CA PRO A 51 -6.68 5.48 1.42
C PRO A 51 -6.65 4.81 0.05
N ALA A 52 -7.75 4.95 -0.72
CA ALA A 52 -7.91 4.27 -2.00
C ALA A 52 -6.82 4.59 -3.03
N SER A 53 -6.22 5.79 -2.95
CA SER A 53 -5.08 6.22 -3.78
C SER A 53 -3.82 5.38 -3.56
N LEU A 54 -3.73 4.69 -2.42
CA LEU A 54 -2.59 3.86 -2.01
C LEU A 54 -2.91 2.36 -2.05
N LEU A 55 -4.07 1.98 -2.60
CA LEU A 55 -4.40 0.58 -2.84
C LEU A 55 -3.84 0.10 -4.18
N THR A 56 -3.43 -1.16 -4.21
CA THR A 56 -3.07 -1.84 -5.46
C THR A 56 -4.36 -2.19 -6.20
N ILE A 57 -4.49 -1.72 -7.44
CA ILE A 57 -5.65 -1.99 -8.28
C ILE A 57 -5.28 -3.09 -9.28
N SER A 58 -6.09 -4.16 -9.28
CA SER A 58 -6.01 -5.22 -10.28
C SER A 58 -7.22 -5.14 -11.19
N GLY A 59 -7.01 -5.31 -12.49
CA GLY A 59 -8.08 -5.19 -13.47
C GLY A 59 -7.73 -5.87 -14.79
N LEU A 60 -8.71 -5.93 -15.67
CA LEU A 60 -8.53 -6.40 -17.04
C LEU A 60 -8.29 -5.18 -17.93
N LEU A 61 -7.22 -5.22 -18.71
CA LEU A 61 -6.95 -4.25 -19.75
C LEU A 61 -7.48 -4.80 -21.08
N SER A 62 -8.47 -4.09 -21.62
CA SER A 62 -8.92 -4.27 -23.00
C SER A 62 -8.55 -3.04 -23.78
N MET A 63 -7.81 -3.22 -24.87
CA MET A 63 -7.29 -2.14 -25.70
C MET A 63 -7.42 -2.54 -27.17
N ASP A 64 -7.93 -1.61 -27.98
CA ASP A 64 -8.00 -1.73 -29.43
C ASP A 64 -7.16 -0.61 -30.02
N ILE A 65 -6.09 -0.96 -30.74
CA ILE A 65 -5.23 -0.01 -31.42
C ILE A 65 -5.38 -0.27 -32.91
N SER A 66 -6.06 0.65 -33.60
CA SER A 66 -6.36 0.55 -35.03
C SER A 66 -5.66 1.62 -35.87
N GLU A 67 -5.13 2.69 -35.26
CA GLU A 67 -4.48 3.80 -35.96
C GLU A 67 -3.35 4.40 -35.10
N GLY A 68 -2.36 5.06 -35.73
CA GLY A 68 -1.34 5.87 -35.03
C GLY A 68 -0.13 5.13 -34.46
N PHE A 69 0.17 3.91 -34.92
CA PHE A 69 1.37 3.16 -34.55
C PHE A 69 2.00 2.46 -35.76
N GLU A 70 3.32 2.34 -35.76
CA GLU A 70 4.07 1.52 -36.71
C GLU A 70 4.89 0.50 -35.92
N ILE A 71 4.61 -0.79 -36.10
CA ILE A 71 5.45 -1.86 -35.55
C ILE A 71 6.04 -2.63 -36.73
N VAL A 72 7.37 -2.66 -36.77
CA VAL A 72 8.14 -3.47 -37.71
C VAL A 72 8.59 -4.73 -36.98
N ALA A 73 7.99 -5.86 -37.31
CA ALA A 73 8.43 -7.17 -36.86
C ALA A 73 9.23 -7.86 -37.97
N LYS A 74 10.14 -8.77 -37.62
CA LYS A 74 10.77 -9.66 -38.60
C LYS A 74 10.21 -11.06 -38.43
N ASP A 75 9.89 -11.72 -39.53
CA ASP A 75 9.48 -13.12 -39.49
C ASP A 75 10.66 -14.06 -39.20
N GLY A 76 10.38 -15.36 -39.09
CA GLY A 76 11.41 -16.37 -38.86
C GLY A 76 12.41 -16.53 -40.02
N GLN A 77 12.17 -15.89 -41.16
CA GLN A 77 13.04 -15.84 -42.33
C GLN A 77 13.76 -14.49 -42.52
N GLY A 78 13.45 -13.49 -41.69
CA GLY A 78 14.08 -12.16 -41.69
C GLY A 78 13.38 -11.10 -42.53
N GLU A 79 12.22 -11.40 -43.13
CA GLU A 79 11.40 -10.44 -43.87
C GLU A 79 10.65 -9.51 -42.91
N GLU A 80 10.50 -8.24 -43.30
CA GLU A 80 9.78 -7.24 -42.50
C GLU A 80 8.27 -7.39 -42.65
N ILE A 81 7.56 -7.50 -41.52
CA ILE A 81 6.11 -7.53 -41.44
C ILE A 81 5.62 -6.23 -40.80
N THR A 82 4.64 -5.61 -41.45
CA THR A 82 3.86 -4.49 -40.90
C THR A 82 2.66 -5.03 -40.12
N ILE A 83 2.49 -4.56 -38.89
CA ILE A 83 1.31 -4.88 -38.07
C ILE A 83 0.24 -3.81 -38.28
N GLU A 84 -0.96 -4.22 -38.70
CA GLU A 84 -2.08 -3.29 -39.00
C GLU A 84 -2.96 -2.97 -37.78
N SER A 85 -3.16 -3.92 -36.86
CA SER A 85 -3.96 -3.71 -35.66
C SER A 85 -3.47 -4.57 -34.50
N ILE A 86 -3.65 -4.09 -33.28
CA ILE A 86 -3.43 -4.86 -32.05
C ILE A 86 -4.68 -4.81 -31.21
N LYS A 87 -5.18 -6.00 -30.86
CA LYS A 87 -6.32 -6.16 -29.96
C LYS A 87 -5.90 -6.94 -28.72
N LEU A 88 -6.00 -6.30 -27.57
CA LEU A 88 -5.87 -6.92 -26.26
C LEU A 88 -7.28 -7.11 -25.69
N THR A 89 -7.64 -8.34 -25.36
CA THR A 89 -8.96 -8.66 -24.78
C THR A 89 -8.74 -9.34 -23.44
N ASP A 90 -9.29 -8.74 -22.39
CA ASP A 90 -9.27 -9.27 -21.02
C ASP A 90 -7.86 -9.64 -20.53
N VAL A 91 -6.86 -8.84 -20.88
CA VAL A 91 -5.48 -9.08 -20.43
C VAL A 91 -5.38 -8.72 -18.96
N PRO A 92 -5.05 -9.66 -18.06
CA PRO A 92 -4.92 -9.35 -16.64
C PRO A 92 -3.72 -8.43 -16.44
N VAL A 93 -3.96 -7.25 -15.86
CA VAL A 93 -2.92 -6.30 -15.50
C VAL A 93 -2.99 -5.98 -14.01
N THR A 94 -1.82 -5.80 -13.40
CA THR A 94 -1.69 -5.30 -12.03
C THR A 94 -1.06 -3.93 -12.08
N ILE A 95 -1.82 -2.90 -11.73
CA ILE A 95 -1.30 -1.54 -11.62
C ILE A 95 -0.79 -1.40 -10.18
N LYS A 96 0.52 -1.52 -10.00
CA LYS A 96 1.20 -1.32 -8.71
C LYS A 96 1.35 0.17 -8.41
N THR A 97 0.23 0.85 -8.17
CA THR A 97 0.23 2.22 -7.62
C THR A 97 0.18 2.24 -6.10
N GLY A 98 -0.18 1.10 -5.49
CA GLY A 98 -0.37 0.98 -4.04
C GLY A 98 0.93 0.89 -3.23
N LEU A 99 0.77 0.89 -1.90
CA LEU A 99 1.88 0.77 -0.96
C LEU A 99 2.68 -0.51 -1.16
N THR A 100 3.99 -0.38 -1.20
CA THR A 100 4.93 -1.51 -1.21
C THR A 100 5.62 -1.67 0.14
N ALA A 101 5.99 -2.91 0.48
CA ALA A 101 6.75 -3.17 1.70
C ALA A 101 8.07 -2.38 1.66
N GLY A 102 8.33 -1.60 2.71
CA GLY A 102 9.42 -0.63 2.79
C GLY A 102 8.97 0.82 2.63
N ASP A 103 7.75 1.09 2.13
CA ASP A 103 7.27 2.46 1.94
C ASP A 103 7.17 3.20 3.28
N ARG A 104 7.69 4.43 3.29
CA ARG A 104 7.51 5.37 4.40
C ARG A 104 6.20 6.10 4.21
N VAL A 105 5.46 6.23 5.31
CA VAL A 105 4.13 6.85 5.31
C VAL A 105 3.94 7.78 6.50
N ALA A 106 3.15 8.82 6.28
CA ALA A 106 2.59 9.67 7.33
C ALA A 106 1.26 9.08 7.79
N VAL A 107 1.06 9.00 9.10
CA VAL A 107 -0.05 8.27 9.72
C VAL A 107 -0.63 9.11 10.85
N ILE A 108 -1.95 9.08 11.01
CA ILE A 108 -2.64 9.66 12.16
C ILE A 108 -3.24 8.55 13.01
N GLN A 109 -3.00 8.59 14.32
CA GLN A 109 -3.72 7.74 15.27
C GLN A 109 -5.12 8.31 15.52
N LYS A 110 -6.16 7.47 15.40
CA LYS A 110 -7.52 7.86 15.79
C LYS A 110 -7.61 7.98 17.31
N LYS A 111 -7.99 9.16 17.79
CA LYS A 111 -8.09 9.47 19.23
C LYS A 111 -8.86 8.39 20.00
N GLY A 112 -8.28 7.90 21.10
CA GLY A 112 -8.91 6.92 21.98
C GLY A 112 -9.01 5.50 21.40
N ALA A 113 -8.36 5.22 20.27
CA ALA A 113 -8.30 3.91 19.65
C ALA A 113 -6.87 3.55 19.26
N GLN A 114 -6.60 2.25 19.13
CA GLN A 114 -5.36 1.72 18.53
C GLN A 114 -5.50 1.59 17.00
N LYS A 115 -6.31 2.45 16.39
CA LYS A 115 -6.54 2.48 14.94
C LYS A 115 -5.80 3.64 14.31
N TYR A 116 -5.29 3.42 13.11
CA TYR A 116 -4.42 4.35 12.41
C TYR A 116 -4.96 4.59 11.00
N SER A 117 -4.78 5.80 10.49
CA SER A 117 -5.12 6.12 9.09
C SER A 117 -3.88 6.64 8.39
N ILE A 118 -3.55 6.04 7.26
CA ILE A 118 -2.46 6.52 6.41
C ILE A 118 -2.94 7.77 5.69
N ILE A 119 -2.17 8.85 5.74
CA ILE A 119 -2.44 10.09 5.00
C ILE A 119 -1.85 9.95 3.60
N ASP A 120 -0.53 9.74 3.52
CA ASP A 120 0.21 9.63 2.27
C ASP A 120 1.58 8.96 2.48
N ARG A 121 2.25 8.64 1.37
CA ARG A 121 3.68 8.30 1.34
C ARG A 121 4.55 9.54 1.61
N VAL A 122 5.73 9.31 2.18
CA VAL A 122 6.73 10.34 2.52
C VAL A 122 7.99 10.15 1.69
#